data_AF-A0A956AF99-F1
#
_entry.id   AF-A0A956AF99-F1
#
_cell.length_a   1.000
_cell.length_b   1.000
_cell.length_c   1.000
_cell.angle_alpha   90.00
_cell.angle_beta   90.00
_cell.angle_gamma   90.00
#
_symmetry.space_group_name_H-M   'P 1'
#
loop_
_entity.id
_entity.type
_entity.pdbx_description
1 polymer ?
#
loop_
_entity_poly.entity_id
_entity_poly.type
_entity_poly.pdbx_seq_one_letter_code
_entity_poly.pdbx_strand_id
1 'polypeptide(L)'
;MSEEKVSVDDLLGDEGLPLDPPPVAERRGDGFRRLPPRGILLGVGGVLFLLLWYLSSVHHDKYYLVVDGDTVAVRRGWYFPFGSSEWVPSRAYKPFRLPPGITPDETGSMTAEKVDAQLMKLFRRVAEAEVADLKGGNAELAEDMLFRANKLLHADIEDERELMRLLGDVHFHRGIRTLREVNDSFTEALKQFQLAAMRGGQRYQHAPEWVKVIERFQADFRKLAKESNLAFDTPLAQDAAAPASADAPASAP
;
A
#
# COMPACT_ATOMS: atom_id res chain seq x y z
N MET A 1 25.84 -42.30 -13.69
CA MET A 1 25.91 -42.48 -12.23
C MET A 1 24.48 -42.51 -11.75
N SER A 2 24.02 -43.68 -11.33
CA SER A 2 22.62 -43.97 -11.08
C SER A 2 22.35 -43.78 -9.59
N GLU A 3 21.48 -42.85 -9.24
CA GLU A 3 21.07 -42.62 -7.86
C GLU A 3 20.09 -43.71 -7.42
N GLU A 4 20.54 -44.46 -6.43
CA GLU A 4 19.86 -45.55 -5.75
C GLU A 4 18.78 -44.95 -4.82
N LYS A 5 17.50 -45.18 -5.15
CA LYS A 5 16.37 -44.78 -4.30
C LYS A 5 16.24 -45.76 -3.14
N VAL A 6 16.64 -45.33 -1.95
CA VAL A 6 16.35 -46.02 -0.69
C VAL A 6 14.89 -45.79 -0.33
N SER A 7 14.08 -46.84 -0.35
CA SER A 7 12.69 -46.85 0.11
C SER A 7 12.61 -46.78 1.63
N VAL A 8 11.75 -45.89 2.14
CA VAL A 8 11.55 -45.62 3.58
C VAL A 8 10.66 -46.68 4.25
N ASP A 9 10.21 -47.69 3.53
CA ASP A 9 9.25 -48.70 4.01
C ASP A 9 9.86 -49.79 4.90
N ASP A 10 11.18 -49.84 5.10
CA ASP A 10 11.85 -50.88 5.91
C ASP A 10 12.08 -50.50 7.39
N LEU A 11 11.60 -49.34 7.87
CA LEU A 11 11.85 -48.88 9.25
C LEU A 11 10.68 -49.08 10.23
N LEU A 12 9.60 -49.75 9.81
CA LEU A 12 8.51 -50.15 10.70
C LEU A 12 8.51 -51.66 10.83
N GLY A 13 9.36 -52.12 11.75
CA GLY A 13 9.47 -53.51 12.16
C GLY A 13 8.11 -54.14 12.42
N ASP A 14 7.84 -55.17 11.63
CA ASP A 14 6.80 -56.16 11.79
C ASP A 14 7.12 -57.03 13.03
N GLU A 15 6.75 -56.55 14.21
CA GLU A 15 6.67 -57.38 15.40
C GLU A 15 5.28 -58.02 15.46
N GLY A 16 5.22 -59.26 14.96
CA GLY A 16 4.06 -60.13 15.05
C GLY A 16 3.60 -60.33 16.50
N LEU A 17 2.51 -59.67 16.85
CA LEU A 17 1.72 -59.96 18.05
C LEU A 17 0.74 -61.11 17.74
N PRO A 18 0.69 -62.17 18.57
CA PRO A 18 -0.29 -63.23 18.41
C PRO A 18 -1.71 -62.69 18.63
N LEU A 19 -2.53 -62.78 17.58
CA LEU A 19 -3.96 -62.52 17.63
C LEU A 19 -4.68 -63.68 18.34
N ASP A 20 -4.80 -63.60 19.66
CA ASP A 20 -5.83 -64.36 20.39
C ASP A 20 -7.20 -63.75 20.06
N PRO A 21 -8.17 -64.51 19.52
CA PRO A 21 -9.52 -64.00 19.33
C PRO A 21 -10.21 -63.84 20.69
N PRO A 22 -10.68 -62.64 21.08
CA PRO A 22 -11.45 -62.49 22.30
C PRO A 22 -12.82 -63.21 22.17
N PRO A 23 -13.36 -63.73 23.28
CA PRO A 23 -14.66 -64.40 23.29
C PRO A 23 -15.77 -63.45 22.86
N VAL A 24 -16.62 -63.93 21.94
CA VAL A 24 -17.85 -63.28 21.51
C VAL A 24 -18.82 -63.28 22.68
N ALA A 25 -18.79 -62.21 23.48
CA ALA A 25 -19.81 -61.93 24.47
C ALA A 25 -21.06 -61.39 23.75
N GLU A 26 -22.13 -62.19 23.77
CA GLU A 26 -23.48 -61.78 23.37
C GLU A 26 -23.88 -60.50 24.14
N ARG A 27 -23.86 -59.35 23.45
CA ARG A 27 -24.48 -58.11 23.96
C ARG A 27 -25.99 -58.28 23.89
N ARG A 28 -26.57 -58.81 24.96
CA ARG A 28 -27.96 -58.56 25.36
C ARG A 28 -28.19 -57.05 25.34
N GLY A 29 -29.05 -56.62 24.43
CA GLY A 29 -29.61 -55.29 24.46
C GLY A 29 -30.46 -55.15 25.71
N ASP A 30 -30.03 -54.30 26.63
CA ASP A 30 -30.95 -53.68 27.57
C ASP A 30 -30.31 -52.45 28.22
N GLY A 31 -31.10 -51.38 28.27
CA GLY A 31 -30.78 -50.17 29.00
C GLY A 31 -30.17 -49.07 28.15
N PHE A 32 -31.03 -48.24 27.56
CA PHE A 32 -30.76 -46.80 27.43
C PHE A 32 -30.40 -46.28 28.83
N ARG A 33 -29.13 -46.37 29.21
CA ARG A 33 -28.58 -45.75 30.42
C ARG A 33 -28.85 -44.26 30.26
N ARG A 34 -29.80 -43.74 31.02
CA ARG A 34 -30.11 -42.31 31.11
C ARG A 34 -28.79 -41.60 31.39
N LEU A 35 -28.24 -40.95 30.37
CA LEU A 35 -27.06 -40.11 30.51
C LEU A 35 -27.37 -39.10 31.61
N PRO A 36 -26.50 -38.96 32.63
CA PRO A 36 -26.71 -37.95 33.64
C PRO A 36 -26.84 -36.59 32.94
N PRO A 37 -27.73 -35.69 33.38
CA PRO A 37 -28.00 -34.41 32.69
C PRO A 37 -26.74 -33.57 32.45
N ARG A 38 -25.70 -33.75 33.27
CA ARG A 38 -24.36 -33.17 33.09
C ARG A 38 -23.65 -33.63 31.81
N GLY A 39 -23.81 -34.89 31.40
CA GLY A 39 -23.22 -35.42 30.17
C GLY A 39 -23.88 -34.86 28.91
N ILE A 40 -25.19 -34.60 28.96
CA ILE A 40 -25.92 -33.96 27.85
C ILE A 40 -25.45 -32.51 27.68
N LEU A 41 -25.32 -31.76 28.78
CA LEU A 41 -24.82 -30.37 28.74
C LEU A 41 -23.40 -30.27 28.17
N LEU A 42 -22.50 -31.17 28.59
CA LEU A 42 -21.14 -31.23 28.03
C LEU A 42 -21.15 -31.61 26.54
N GLY A 43 -21.99 -32.57 26.14
CA GLY A 43 -22.15 -32.97 24.74
C GLY A 43 -22.65 -31.81 23.87
N VAL A 44 -23.71 -31.12 24.30
CA VAL A 44 -24.25 -29.95 23.59
C VAL A 44 -23.22 -28.82 23.52
N GLY A 45 -22.50 -28.55 24.62
CA GLY A 45 -21.42 -27.56 24.63
C GLY A 45 -20.29 -27.89 23.66
N GLY A 46 -19.87 -29.15 23.59
CA GLY A 46 -18.86 -29.61 22.65
C GLY A 46 -19.29 -29.47 21.18
N VAL A 47 -20.54 -29.82 20.87
CA VAL A 47 -21.11 -29.66 19.52
C VAL A 47 -21.19 -28.18 19.13
N LEU A 48 -21.66 -27.31 20.03
CA LEU A 48 -21.69 -25.86 19.79
C LEU A 48 -20.29 -25.30 19.56
N PHE A 49 -19.29 -25.72 20.36
CA PHE A 49 -17.92 -25.30 20.19
C PHE A 49 -17.34 -25.73 18.82
N LEU A 50 -17.55 -26.98 18.40
CA LEU A 50 -17.11 -27.46 17.10
C LEU A 50 -17.78 -26.71 15.95
N LEU A 51 -19.07 -26.39 16.08
CA LEU A 51 -19.82 -25.66 15.07
C LEU A 51 -19.34 -24.20 14.96
N LEU A 52 -19.10 -23.54 16.10
CA LEU A 52 -18.47 -22.22 16.18
C LEU A 52 -17.05 -22.23 15.59
N TRP A 53 -16.23 -23.21 15.94
CA TRP A 53 -14.88 -23.40 15.40
C TRP A 53 -14.91 -23.58 13.88
N TYR A 54 -15.80 -24.44 13.38
CA TYR A 54 -15.96 -24.68 11.95
C TYR A 54 -16.42 -23.42 11.21
N LEU A 55 -17.43 -22.70 11.73
CA LEU A 55 -17.87 -21.44 11.14
C LEU A 55 -16.73 -20.40 11.09
N SER A 56 -15.94 -20.32 12.16
CA SER A 56 -14.76 -19.44 12.22
C SER A 56 -13.70 -19.85 11.21
N SER A 57 -13.47 -21.16 11.03
CA SER A 57 -12.53 -21.68 10.04
C SER A 57 -13.00 -21.35 8.61
N VAL A 58 -14.28 -21.47 8.28
CA VAL A 58 -14.77 -21.14 6.92
C VAL A 58 -14.61 -19.64 6.58
N HIS A 59 -14.51 -18.77 7.58
CA HIS A 59 -14.38 -17.31 7.38
C HIS A 59 -12.95 -16.77 7.48
N HIS A 60 -11.97 -17.63 7.77
CA HIS A 60 -10.59 -17.21 8.04
C HIS A 60 -9.85 -16.69 6.79
N ASP A 61 -10.26 -17.15 5.60
CA ASP A 61 -9.68 -16.78 4.30
C ASP A 61 -10.37 -15.58 3.63
N LYS A 62 -11.26 -14.91 4.36
CA LYS A 62 -11.93 -13.70 3.87
C LYS A 62 -11.14 -12.48 4.31
N TYR A 63 -10.77 -11.64 3.35
CA TYR A 63 -10.06 -10.40 3.57
C TYR A 63 -10.94 -9.22 3.22
N TYR A 64 -10.67 -8.08 3.85
CA TYR A 64 -11.47 -6.87 3.71
C TYR A 64 -10.54 -5.67 3.54
N LEU A 65 -10.82 -4.84 2.54
CA LEU A 65 -10.29 -3.49 2.46
C LEU A 65 -11.18 -2.57 3.29
N VAL A 66 -10.62 -2.03 4.37
CA VAL A 66 -11.31 -1.10 5.25
C VAL A 66 -10.75 0.29 5.02
N VAL A 67 -11.64 1.22 4.72
CA VAL A 67 -11.33 2.65 4.60
C VAL A 67 -11.80 3.33 5.88
N ASP A 68 -10.86 3.83 6.67
CA ASP A 68 -11.13 4.59 7.89
C ASP A 68 -10.63 6.03 7.70
N GLY A 69 -11.56 6.93 7.38
CA GLY A 69 -11.24 8.29 6.95
C GLY A 69 -10.46 8.28 5.63
N ASP A 70 -9.22 8.76 5.67
CA ASP A 70 -8.29 8.77 4.54
C ASP A 70 -7.38 7.53 4.51
N THR A 71 -7.48 6.64 5.49
CA THR A 71 -6.52 5.53 5.65
C THR A 71 -7.13 4.22 5.17
N VAL A 72 -6.42 3.53 4.27
CA VAL A 72 -6.77 2.18 3.83
C VAL A 72 -5.94 1.18 4.58
N ALA A 73 -6.61 0.18 5.16
CA ALA A 73 -5.97 -0.95 5.81
C ALA A 73 -6.60 -2.26 5.33
N VAL A 74 -5.79 -3.31 5.25
CA VAL A 74 -6.30 -4.65 4.99
C VAL A 74 -6.53 -5.39 6.30
N ARG A 75 -7.75 -5.87 6.49
CA ARG A 75 -8.12 -6.70 7.65
C ARG A 75 -8.40 -8.12 7.20
N ARG A 76 -7.93 -9.09 7.97
CA ARG A 76 -8.37 -10.48 7.84
C ARG A 76 -9.67 -10.67 8.62
N GLY A 77 -10.50 -11.57 8.12
CA GLY A 77 -11.83 -11.85 8.62
C GLY A 77 -11.89 -12.18 10.11
N TRP A 78 -13.12 -12.27 10.59
CA TRP A 78 -13.42 -12.40 12.00
C TRP A 78 -13.00 -13.76 12.54
N TYR A 79 -12.05 -13.77 13.48
CA TYR A 79 -11.80 -14.93 14.34
C TYR A 79 -12.63 -14.79 15.61
N PHE A 80 -13.52 -15.74 15.87
CA PHE A 80 -14.16 -15.80 17.17
C PHE A 80 -13.14 -16.30 18.22
N PRO A 81 -13.03 -15.68 19.41
CA PRO A 81 -13.78 -14.53 19.94
C PRO A 81 -13.13 -13.14 19.69
N PHE A 82 -11.96 -13.07 19.05
CA PHE A 82 -11.05 -11.92 19.08
C PHE A 82 -11.31 -10.80 18.06
N GLY A 83 -12.30 -10.93 17.16
CA GLY A 83 -12.62 -9.88 16.18
C GLY A 83 -11.86 -10.01 14.86
N SER A 84 -11.80 -8.91 14.09
CA SER A 84 -10.94 -8.80 12.90
C SER A 84 -9.52 -8.40 13.32
N SER A 85 -8.51 -9.05 12.77
CA SER A 85 -7.11 -8.66 12.97
C SER A 85 -6.55 -7.95 11.74
N GLU A 86 -5.59 -7.04 11.94
CA GLU A 86 -4.81 -6.47 10.86
C GLU A 86 -4.03 -7.57 10.12
N TRP A 87 -3.97 -7.51 8.79
CA TRP A 87 -3.25 -8.49 7.98
C TRP A 87 -2.11 -7.80 7.24
N VAL A 88 -0.89 -8.02 7.73
CA VAL A 88 0.33 -7.36 7.21
C VAL A 88 1.41 -8.38 6.89
N PRO A 89 1.22 -9.21 5.85
CA PRO A 89 2.25 -10.19 5.46
C PRO A 89 3.49 -9.50 4.83
N SER A 90 3.31 -8.31 4.24
CA SER A 90 4.40 -7.53 3.61
C SER A 90 4.17 -6.02 3.80
N ARG A 91 5.16 -5.20 3.39
CA ARG A 91 5.03 -3.72 3.39
C ARG A 91 3.84 -3.23 2.56
N ALA A 92 3.42 -3.97 1.53
CA ALA A 92 2.33 -3.58 0.65
C ALA A 92 1.00 -3.40 1.40
N TYR A 93 0.78 -4.18 2.45
CA TYR A 93 -0.48 -4.22 3.21
C TYR A 93 -0.49 -3.31 4.43
N LYS A 94 0.63 -2.62 4.72
CA LYS A 94 0.66 -1.63 5.81
C LYS A 94 -0.35 -0.52 5.51
N PRO A 95 -1.06 -0.01 6.54
CA PRO A 95 -1.97 1.10 6.35
C PRO A 95 -1.29 2.29 5.65
N PHE A 96 -2.02 2.92 4.74
CA PHE A 96 -1.55 4.08 4.01
C PHE A 96 -2.68 5.08 3.79
N ARG A 97 -2.31 6.35 3.64
CA ARG A 97 -3.26 7.43 3.38
C ARG A 97 -3.54 7.55 1.89
N LEU A 98 -4.81 7.68 1.54
CA LEU A 98 -5.28 7.97 0.20
C LEU A 98 -5.30 9.47 -0.05
N PRO A 99 -4.92 9.92 -1.27
CA PRO A 99 -5.20 11.27 -1.71
C PRO A 99 -6.71 11.55 -1.73
N PRO A 100 -7.13 12.83 -1.59
CA PRO A 100 -8.53 13.19 -1.59
C PRO A 100 -9.21 12.81 -2.91
N GLY A 101 -10.40 12.20 -2.82
CA GLY A 101 -11.21 11.83 -3.98
C GLY A 101 -10.89 10.49 -4.62
N ILE A 102 -9.86 9.78 -4.14
CA ILE A 102 -9.58 8.40 -4.56
C ILE A 102 -10.18 7.44 -3.53
N THR A 103 -10.99 6.49 -3.99
CA THR A 103 -11.53 5.41 -3.16
C THR A 103 -11.33 4.06 -3.84
N PRO A 104 -11.19 2.95 -3.07
CA PRO A 104 -11.20 1.61 -3.65
C PRO A 104 -12.53 1.31 -4.35
N ASP A 105 -12.47 0.59 -5.47
CA ASP A 105 -13.66 0.24 -6.27
C ASP A 105 -14.58 -0.74 -5.53
N GLU A 106 -13.98 -1.67 -4.80
CA GLU A 106 -14.70 -2.70 -4.05
C GLU A 106 -14.25 -2.69 -2.59
N THR A 107 -15.22 -2.56 -1.69
CA THR A 107 -15.04 -2.75 -0.25
C THR A 107 -15.96 -3.90 0.17
N GLY A 108 -15.39 -4.95 0.75
CA GLY A 108 -16.15 -6.16 1.08
C GLY A 108 -15.28 -7.38 1.31
N SER A 109 -15.93 -8.50 1.59
CA SER A 109 -15.26 -9.80 1.75
C SER A 109 -14.73 -10.27 0.40
N MET A 110 -13.43 -10.44 0.28
CA MET A 110 -12.77 -10.93 -0.92
C MET A 110 -11.65 -11.93 -0.60
N THR A 111 -11.18 -12.67 -1.60
CA THR A 111 -10.04 -13.58 -1.47
C THR A 111 -8.73 -12.79 -1.46
N ALA A 112 -7.63 -13.38 -1.00
CA ALA A 112 -6.32 -12.72 -0.98
C ALA A 112 -5.90 -12.22 -2.38
N GLU A 113 -6.09 -13.04 -3.42
CA GLU A 113 -5.82 -12.67 -4.81
C GLU A 113 -6.63 -11.45 -5.27
N LYS A 114 -7.91 -11.38 -4.86
CA LYS A 114 -8.77 -10.23 -5.17
C LYS A 114 -8.35 -8.98 -4.42
N VAL A 115 -7.90 -9.10 -3.16
CA VAL A 115 -7.31 -7.96 -2.43
C VAL A 115 -6.10 -7.43 -3.17
N ASP A 116 -5.19 -8.32 -3.60
CA ASP A 116 -3.98 -7.92 -4.32
C ASP A 116 -4.31 -7.21 -5.62
N ALA A 117 -5.25 -7.73 -6.41
CA ALA A 117 -5.71 -7.09 -7.63
C ALA A 117 -6.35 -5.72 -7.38
N GLN A 118 -7.14 -5.57 -6.31
CA GLN A 118 -7.75 -4.30 -5.93
C GLN A 118 -6.70 -3.30 -5.42
N LEU A 119 -5.73 -3.74 -4.60
CA LEU A 119 -4.62 -2.91 -4.14
C LEU A 119 -3.72 -2.48 -5.29
N MET A 120 -3.42 -3.37 -6.24
CA MET A 120 -2.63 -3.04 -7.44
C MET A 120 -3.30 -1.90 -8.22
N LYS A 121 -4.60 -2.02 -8.51
CA LYS A 121 -5.37 -0.97 -9.18
C LYS A 121 -5.39 0.34 -8.40
N LEU A 122 -5.57 0.25 -7.08
CA LEU A 122 -5.61 1.41 -6.20
C LEU A 122 -4.25 2.13 -6.16
N PHE A 123 -3.15 1.39 -6.02
CA PHE A 123 -1.79 1.95 -6.02
C PHE A 123 -1.44 2.59 -7.36
N ARG A 124 -1.82 1.99 -8.49
CA ARG A 124 -1.65 2.61 -9.81
C ARG A 124 -2.44 3.90 -9.93
N ARG A 125 -3.72 3.89 -9.55
CA ARG A 125 -4.58 5.08 -9.62
C ARG A 125 -4.02 6.22 -8.76
N VAL A 126 -3.53 5.91 -7.56
CA VAL A 126 -2.87 6.90 -6.70
C VAL A 126 -1.59 7.41 -7.36
N ALA A 127 -0.70 6.54 -7.82
CA ALA A 127 0.54 6.95 -8.46
C ALA A 127 0.30 7.80 -9.72
N GLU A 128 -0.65 7.41 -10.58
CA GLU A 128 -1.05 8.16 -11.77
C GLU A 128 -1.62 9.52 -11.43
N ALA A 129 -2.48 9.62 -10.42
CA ALA A 129 -3.04 10.90 -9.97
C ALA A 129 -1.94 11.85 -9.46
N GLU A 130 -1.02 11.33 -8.66
CA GLU A 130 0.10 12.08 -8.10
C GLU A 130 1.13 12.48 -9.18
N VAL A 131 1.33 11.67 -10.22
CA VAL A 131 2.21 11.99 -11.37
C VAL A 131 1.55 12.96 -12.34
N ALA A 132 0.23 12.84 -12.54
CA ALA A 132 -0.53 13.74 -13.41
C ALA A 132 -0.58 15.17 -12.85
N ASP A 133 -0.59 15.32 -11.52
CA ASP A 133 -0.51 16.63 -10.88
C ASP A 133 0.95 17.15 -10.85
N LEU A 134 1.35 17.80 -11.95
CA LEU A 134 2.66 18.46 -12.10
C LEU A 134 2.96 19.53 -11.04
N LYS A 135 1.95 19.97 -10.28
CA LYS A 135 2.03 21.08 -9.34
C LYS A 135 2.09 20.60 -7.89
N GLY A 136 1.04 19.91 -7.48
CA GLY A 136 0.80 19.48 -6.10
C GLY A 136 1.17 18.03 -5.85
N GLY A 137 1.46 17.28 -6.91
CA GLY A 137 1.78 15.86 -6.86
C GLY A 137 2.94 15.55 -5.92
N ASN A 138 2.71 14.58 -5.06
CA ASN A 138 3.70 14.01 -4.18
C ASN A 138 4.38 12.82 -4.87
N ALA A 139 5.48 13.11 -5.58
CA ALA A 139 6.28 12.10 -6.25
C ALA A 139 6.80 11.00 -5.29
N GLU A 140 7.06 11.32 -4.02
CA GLU A 140 7.49 10.33 -3.03
C GLU A 140 6.36 9.39 -2.64
N LEU A 141 5.12 9.89 -2.58
CA LEU A 141 3.93 9.07 -2.36
C LEU A 141 3.69 8.15 -3.56
N ALA A 142 3.76 8.67 -4.78
CA ALA A 142 3.63 7.87 -6.01
C ALA A 142 4.69 6.74 -6.03
N GLU A 143 5.94 7.07 -5.74
CA GLU A 143 7.05 6.11 -5.63
C GLU A 143 6.78 5.05 -4.55
N ASP A 144 6.35 5.43 -3.35
CA ASP A 144 6.00 4.48 -2.28
C ASP A 144 4.86 3.54 -2.70
N MET A 145 3.83 4.04 -3.37
CA MET A 145 2.71 3.23 -3.85
C MET A 145 3.15 2.23 -4.92
N LEU A 146 4.00 2.63 -5.87
CA LEU A 146 4.56 1.73 -6.89
C LEU A 146 5.46 0.66 -6.26
N PHE A 147 6.28 1.03 -5.27
CA PHE A 147 7.09 0.04 -4.54
C PHE A 147 6.25 -0.93 -3.72
N ARG A 148 5.14 -0.49 -3.14
CA ARG A 148 4.17 -1.37 -2.46
C ARG A 148 3.49 -2.31 -3.45
N ALA A 149 3.09 -1.81 -4.62
CA ALA A 149 2.51 -2.61 -5.68
C ALA A 149 3.44 -3.75 -6.12
N ASN A 150 4.74 -3.49 -6.25
CA ASN A 150 5.76 -4.50 -6.55
C ASN A 150 6.03 -5.51 -5.41
N LYS A 151 5.39 -5.34 -4.24
CA LYS A 151 5.50 -6.24 -3.08
C LYS A 151 4.18 -6.97 -2.75
N LEU A 152 3.21 -6.90 -3.65
CA LEU A 152 2.01 -7.74 -3.60
C LEU A 152 2.36 -9.20 -3.92
N LEU A 153 1.63 -10.14 -3.34
CA LEU A 153 1.97 -11.57 -3.43
C LEU A 153 1.67 -12.16 -4.81
N HIS A 154 0.66 -11.62 -5.50
CA HIS A 154 0.15 -12.15 -6.77
C HIS A 154 0.32 -11.16 -7.95
N ALA A 155 1.43 -10.40 -7.99
CA ALA A 155 1.72 -9.50 -9.12
C ALA A 155 2.14 -10.28 -10.37
N ASP A 156 1.56 -9.95 -11.53
CA ASP A 156 1.93 -10.55 -12.83
C ASP A 156 3.15 -9.84 -13.46
N ILE A 157 3.80 -10.48 -14.43
CA ILE A 157 4.95 -9.92 -15.17
C ILE A 157 4.52 -8.71 -16.01
N GLU A 158 3.30 -8.73 -16.56
CA GLU A 158 2.76 -7.57 -17.28
C GLU A 158 2.60 -6.37 -16.35
N ASP A 159 2.16 -6.62 -15.12
CA ASP A 159 2.02 -5.61 -14.08
C ASP A 159 3.38 -4.99 -13.71
N GLU A 160 4.42 -5.81 -13.59
CA GLU A 160 5.78 -5.33 -13.28
C GLU A 160 6.30 -4.35 -14.34
N ARG A 161 6.10 -4.66 -15.63
CA ARG A 161 6.53 -3.78 -16.72
C ARG A 161 5.81 -2.43 -16.70
N GLU A 162 4.51 -2.45 -16.43
CA GLU A 162 3.72 -1.22 -16.31
C GLU A 162 4.18 -0.39 -15.11
N LEU A 163 4.41 -1.03 -13.96
CA LEU A 163 4.94 -0.36 -12.76
C LEU A 163 6.31 0.29 -13.03
N MET A 164 7.21 -0.38 -13.76
CA MET A 164 8.50 0.18 -14.14
C MET A 164 8.36 1.40 -15.07
N ARG A 165 7.38 1.39 -15.98
CA ARG A 165 7.09 2.56 -16.81
C ARG A 165 6.62 3.74 -15.97
N LEU A 166 5.65 3.51 -15.08
CA LEU A 166 5.15 4.54 -14.16
C LEU A 166 6.26 5.07 -13.23
N LEU A 167 7.18 4.21 -12.79
CA LEU A 167 8.33 4.63 -12.00
C LEU A 167 9.26 5.56 -12.80
N GLY A 168 9.44 5.29 -14.09
CA GLY A 168 10.12 6.19 -15.02
C GLY A 168 9.44 7.57 -15.09
N ASP A 169 8.11 7.59 -15.17
CA ASP A 169 7.31 8.83 -15.18
C ASP A 169 7.45 9.62 -13.86
N VAL A 170 7.45 8.92 -12.71
CA VAL A 170 7.72 9.53 -11.39
C VAL A 170 9.11 10.15 -11.32
N HIS A 171 10.15 9.46 -11.82
CA HIS A 171 11.51 10.02 -11.84
C HIS A 171 11.63 11.21 -12.77
N PHE A 172 10.97 11.16 -13.94
CA PHE A 172 10.90 12.30 -14.84
C PHE A 172 10.24 13.50 -14.16
N HIS A 173 9.09 13.29 -13.51
CA HIS A 173 8.39 14.31 -12.74
C HIS A 173 9.28 14.94 -11.65
N ARG A 174 9.98 14.11 -10.87
CA ARG A 174 10.93 14.57 -9.85
C ARG A 174 12.05 15.41 -10.45
N GLY A 175 12.58 15.00 -11.61
CA GLY A 175 13.58 15.76 -12.35
C GLY A 175 13.08 17.16 -12.75
N ILE A 176 11.86 17.25 -13.27
CA ILE A 176 11.23 18.54 -13.63
C ILE A 176 11.07 19.44 -12.40
N ARG A 177 10.63 18.89 -11.27
CA ARG A 177 10.49 19.66 -10.02
C ARG A 177 11.84 20.20 -9.54
N THR A 178 12.88 19.37 -9.49
CA THR A 178 14.24 19.80 -9.12
C THR A 178 14.74 20.91 -10.04
N LEU A 179 14.49 20.81 -11.35
CA LEU A 179 14.88 21.85 -12.31
C LEU A 179 14.17 23.19 -12.03
N ARG A 180 12.88 23.16 -11.65
CA ARG A 180 12.15 24.37 -11.24
C ARG A 180 12.74 24.99 -9.98
N GLU A 181 12.98 24.19 -8.94
CA GLU A 181 13.57 24.65 -7.68
C GLU A 181 14.96 25.29 -7.90
N VAL A 182 15.76 24.72 -8.81
CA VAL A 182 17.05 25.31 -9.22
C VAL A 182 16.85 26.65 -9.93
N ASN A 183 15.89 26.75 -10.85
CA ASN A 183 15.59 28.01 -11.54
C ASN A 183 15.09 29.12 -10.59
N ASP A 184 14.27 28.75 -9.61
CA ASP A 184 13.79 29.68 -8.57
C ASP A 184 14.96 30.17 -7.71
N SER A 185 15.87 29.26 -7.33
CA SER A 185 17.10 29.59 -6.59
C SER A 185 17.99 30.55 -7.38
N PHE A 186 18.14 30.37 -8.70
CA PHE A 186 18.87 31.30 -9.56
C PHE A 186 18.17 32.67 -9.65
N THR A 187 16.84 32.69 -9.68
CA THR A 187 16.06 33.93 -9.72
C THR A 187 16.22 34.72 -8.42
N GLU A 188 16.23 34.05 -7.28
CA GLU A 188 16.52 34.68 -5.99
C GLU A 188 17.96 35.19 -5.93
N ALA A 189 18.94 34.37 -6.31
CA ALA A 189 20.34 34.75 -6.37
C ALA A 189 20.55 36.00 -7.25
N LEU A 190 19.91 36.04 -8.43
CA LEU A 190 19.96 37.19 -9.33
C LEU A 190 19.49 38.47 -8.64
N LYS A 191 18.35 38.43 -7.93
CA LYS A 191 17.84 39.59 -7.18
C LYS A 191 18.83 40.07 -6.12
N GLN A 192 19.45 39.14 -5.39
CA GLN A 192 20.45 39.48 -4.37
C GLN A 192 21.72 40.10 -4.99
N PHE A 193 22.22 39.55 -6.10
CA PHE A 193 23.37 40.11 -6.80
C PHE A 193 23.07 41.46 -7.45
N GLN A 194 21.86 41.68 -7.98
CA GLN A 194 21.44 42.99 -8.48
C GLN A 194 21.38 44.02 -7.35
N LEU A 195 20.86 43.64 -6.17
CA LEU A 195 20.85 44.50 -5.00
C LEU A 195 22.28 44.83 -4.53
N ALA A 196 23.16 43.85 -4.51
CA ALA A 196 24.58 44.03 -4.20
C ALA A 196 25.30 44.89 -5.24
N ALA A 197 24.96 44.79 -6.53
CA ALA A 197 25.51 45.64 -7.58
C ALA A 197 25.05 47.10 -7.43
N MET A 198 23.81 47.33 -7.00
CA MET A 198 23.25 48.67 -6.79
C MET A 198 23.74 49.35 -5.50
N ARG A 199 23.91 48.58 -4.41
CA ARG A 199 24.15 49.12 -3.06
C ARG A 199 25.49 48.70 -2.45
N GLY A 200 26.21 47.78 -3.07
CA GLY A 200 27.40 47.17 -2.50
C GLY A 200 28.59 48.11 -2.43
N GLY A 201 29.34 48.02 -1.33
CA GLY A 201 30.63 48.70 -1.19
C GLY A 201 31.75 48.02 -1.99
N GLN A 202 32.98 48.51 -1.83
CA GLN A 202 34.16 48.03 -2.58
C GLN A 202 34.45 46.52 -2.48
N ARG A 203 33.87 45.79 -1.52
CA ARG A 203 34.05 44.33 -1.38
C ARG A 203 33.26 43.50 -2.41
N TYR A 204 32.28 44.10 -3.10
CA TYR A 204 31.36 43.39 -3.99
C TYR A 204 31.44 43.88 -5.45
N GLN A 205 32.61 44.34 -5.88
CA GLN A 205 32.83 44.89 -7.22
C GLN A 205 32.51 43.91 -8.37
N HIS A 206 32.55 42.60 -8.09
CA HIS A 206 32.22 41.54 -9.06
C HIS A 206 30.72 41.22 -9.14
N ALA A 207 29.85 41.84 -8.33
CA ALA A 207 28.41 41.57 -8.38
C ALA A 207 27.79 41.80 -9.78
N PRO A 208 28.14 42.86 -10.55
CA PRO A 208 27.64 43.04 -11.92
C PRO A 208 28.08 41.93 -12.90
N GLU A 209 29.25 41.32 -12.69
CA GLU A 209 29.73 40.20 -13.51
C GLU A 209 28.88 38.95 -13.26
N TRP A 210 28.59 38.65 -11.99
CA TRP A 210 27.70 37.56 -11.59
C TRP A 210 26.27 37.74 -12.10
N VAL A 211 25.73 38.97 -12.08
CA VAL A 211 24.42 39.27 -12.68
C VAL A 211 24.37 38.83 -14.15
N LYS A 212 25.37 39.22 -14.96
CA LYS A 212 25.44 38.84 -16.38
C LYS A 212 25.55 37.33 -16.59
N VAL A 213 26.31 36.64 -15.74
CA VAL A 213 26.47 35.17 -15.81
C VAL A 213 25.13 34.48 -15.54
N ILE A 214 24.43 34.88 -14.48
CA ILE A 214 23.14 34.29 -14.11
C ILE A 214 22.07 34.62 -15.15
N GLU A 215 22.03 35.85 -15.68
CA GLU A 215 21.09 36.23 -16.75
C GLU A 215 21.31 35.39 -18.01
N ARG A 216 22.57 35.18 -18.42
CA ARG A 216 22.90 34.33 -19.56
C ARG A 216 22.47 32.89 -19.32
N PHE A 217 22.77 32.35 -18.14
CA PHE A 217 22.36 30.99 -17.78
C PHE A 217 20.84 30.84 -17.81
N GLN A 218 20.08 31.78 -17.26
CA GLN A 218 18.61 31.76 -17.33
C GLN A 218 18.09 31.85 -18.76
N ALA A 219 18.72 32.67 -19.61
CA ALA A 219 18.32 32.77 -21.03
C ALA A 219 18.57 31.44 -21.78
N ASP A 220 19.73 30.84 -21.57
CA ASP A 220 20.08 29.54 -22.16
C ASP A 220 19.15 28.43 -21.64
N PHE A 221 18.84 28.44 -20.34
CA PHE A 221 17.89 27.50 -19.72
C PHE A 221 16.48 27.64 -20.29
N ARG A 222 15.94 28.87 -20.40
CA ARG A 222 14.63 29.13 -21.02
C ARG A 222 14.59 28.72 -22.49
N LYS A 223 15.69 28.88 -23.21
CA LYS A 223 15.81 28.42 -24.60
C LYS A 223 15.72 26.90 -24.68
N LEU A 224 16.51 26.18 -23.87
CA LEU A 224 16.48 24.71 -23.80
C LEU A 224 15.10 24.19 -23.38
N ALA A 225 14.48 24.83 -22.40
CA ALA A 225 13.12 24.58 -21.96
C ALA A 225 12.12 24.63 -23.13
N LYS A 226 12.16 25.73 -23.90
CA LYS A 226 11.29 25.94 -25.06
C LYS A 226 11.55 24.92 -26.17
N GLU A 227 12.81 24.63 -26.46
CA GLU A 227 13.21 23.63 -27.46
C GLU A 227 12.77 22.21 -27.07
N SER A 228 12.79 21.90 -25.78
CA SER A 228 12.35 20.60 -25.23
C SER A 228 10.85 20.50 -25.03
N ASN A 229 10.08 21.54 -25.40
CA ASN A 229 8.65 21.66 -25.11
C ASN A 229 8.29 21.49 -23.62
N LEU A 230 9.22 21.86 -22.74
CA LEU A 230 9.01 21.84 -21.29
C LEU A 230 8.38 23.16 -20.88
N ALA A 231 7.08 23.11 -20.54
CA ALA A 231 6.36 24.28 -20.07
C ALA A 231 6.71 24.58 -18.60
N PHE A 232 7.82 25.28 -18.37
CA PHE A 232 8.20 25.76 -17.03
C PHE A 232 7.43 27.01 -16.61
N ASP A 233 7.09 27.86 -17.58
CA ASP A 233 6.48 29.17 -17.35
C ASP A 233 4.95 29.14 -17.24
N THR A 234 4.31 27.98 -17.44
CA THR A 234 2.88 27.85 -17.15
C THR A 234 2.72 28.09 -15.66
N PRO A 235 2.13 29.23 -15.22
CA PRO A 235 1.84 29.44 -13.81
C PRO A 235 0.93 28.28 -13.44
N LEU A 236 1.49 27.36 -12.68
CA LEU A 236 0.78 26.21 -12.20
C LEU A 236 -0.46 26.79 -11.50
N ALA A 237 -1.68 26.45 -11.91
CA ALA A 237 -2.89 27.06 -11.37
C ALA A 237 -3.14 26.58 -9.91
N GLN A 238 -2.43 27.14 -8.92
CA GLN A 238 -2.87 27.21 -7.51
C GLN A 238 -2.82 28.69 -7.14
N ASP A 239 -3.92 29.37 -7.37
CA ASP A 239 -4.41 30.39 -6.43
C ASP A 239 -5.95 30.49 -6.49
N ALA A 240 -6.64 29.65 -7.29
CA ALA A 240 -8.09 29.76 -7.50
C ALA A 240 -8.94 28.85 -6.59
N ALA A 241 -8.36 28.00 -5.75
CA ALA A 241 -9.16 27.10 -4.92
C ALA A 241 -8.48 26.75 -3.58
N ALA A 242 -8.03 27.75 -2.82
CA ALA A 242 -8.25 27.63 -1.38
C ALA A 242 -9.78 27.69 -1.21
N PRO A 243 -10.47 26.63 -0.73
CA PRO A 243 -11.87 26.77 -0.38
C PRO A 243 -11.93 27.91 0.64
N ALA A 244 -12.54 29.02 0.24
CA ALA A 244 -12.92 30.08 1.15
C ALA A 244 -13.55 29.37 2.34
N SER A 245 -12.95 29.54 3.51
CA SER A 245 -13.42 28.98 4.77
C SER A 245 -14.80 29.57 5.03
N ALA A 246 -15.82 28.95 4.44
CA ALA A 246 -17.21 29.29 4.63
C ALA A 246 -17.60 28.75 6.00
N ASP A 247 -17.99 29.70 6.85
CA ASP A 247 -18.83 29.51 8.01
C ASP A 247 -18.26 28.67 9.16
N ALA A 248 -17.45 29.33 9.99
CA ALA A 248 -17.56 29.13 11.43
C ALA A 248 -18.84 29.87 11.90
N PRO A 249 -19.93 29.18 12.27
CA PRO A 249 -21.07 29.85 12.88
C PRO A 249 -20.66 30.42 14.22
N ALA A 250 -20.79 31.75 14.32
CA ALA A 250 -20.62 32.52 15.53
C ALA A 250 -21.50 31.95 16.64
N SER A 251 -20.88 31.79 17.80
CA SER A 251 -21.48 31.45 19.08
C SER A 251 -22.70 32.34 19.37
N ALA A 252 -23.82 31.72 19.73
CA ALA A 252 -24.94 32.39 20.39
C ALA A 252 -24.87 32.10 21.92
N PRO A 253 -25.32 33.06 22.75
CA PRO A 253 -25.04 33.14 24.20
C PRO A 253 -25.76 32.11 25.07
#